data_AF-A0A2N0KQB9-F1
#
_entry.id   AF-A0A2N0KQB9-F1
#
_cell.length_a   1.000
_cell.length_b   1.000
_cell.length_c   1.000
_cell.angle_alpha   90.00
_cell.angle_beta   90.00
_cell.angle_gamma   90.00
#
_symmetry.space_group_name_H-M   'P 1'
#
loop_
_entity.id
_entity.type
_entity.pdbx_description
1 polymer ?
#
loop_
_entity_poly.entity_id
_entity_poly.type
_entity_poly.pdbx_seq_one_letter_code
_entity_poly.pdbx_strand_id
1 'polypeptide(L)'
;MKVAYILNTPNAANYKVGTMILPQLEEERHGAEVLGIFFFDDNAFMLRKGDPKGERLAAVAKQKGMLLMICDQCAIQRRLATGEAGDAKPANLVDGVSVGCFPDLYEALEPNPPDQVISL
;
A
#
# COMPACT_ATOMS: atom_id res chain seq x y z
N MET A 1 14.35 -2.83 -12.49
CA MET A 1 13.54 -3.98 -12.05
C MET A 1 12.32 -3.44 -11.36
N LYS A 2 11.13 -3.88 -11.78
CA LYS A 2 9.82 -3.48 -11.26
C LYS A 2 9.37 -4.46 -10.18
N VAL A 3 8.90 -3.94 -9.05
CA VAL A 3 8.48 -4.78 -7.92
C VAL A 3 7.11 -4.36 -7.40
N ALA A 4 6.37 -5.33 -6.86
CA ALA A 4 5.21 -5.09 -6.01
C ALA A 4 5.44 -5.73 -4.64
N TYR A 5 5.06 -5.02 -3.57
CA TYR A 5 5.22 -5.51 -2.20
C TYR A 5 3.89 -6.00 -1.62
N ILE A 6 3.93 -7.16 -0.96
CA ILE A 6 2.81 -7.71 -0.19
C ILE A 6 3.21 -7.68 1.29
N LEU A 7 2.54 -6.86 2.10
CA LEU A 7 2.88 -6.72 3.52
C LEU A 7 2.02 -7.67 4.35
N ASN A 8 2.52 -8.88 4.57
CA ASN A 8 1.82 -9.97 5.26
C ASN A 8 2.48 -10.39 6.58
N THR A 9 3.62 -9.78 6.96
CA THR A 9 4.19 -9.96 8.30
C THR A 9 3.83 -8.82 9.25
N PRO A 10 3.79 -9.08 10.57
CA PRO A 10 3.50 -8.04 11.56
C PRO A 10 4.48 -6.86 11.46
N ASN A 11 3.93 -5.63 11.51
CA ASN A 11 4.69 -4.38 11.55
C ASN A 11 5.57 -4.10 10.31
N ALA A 12 5.40 -4.82 9.20
CA ALA A 12 6.14 -4.60 7.96
C ALA A 12 5.94 -3.19 7.39
N ALA A 13 4.72 -2.64 7.45
CA ALA A 13 4.44 -1.28 7.01
C ALA A 13 5.25 -0.26 7.83
N ASN A 14 5.07 -0.24 9.15
CA ASN A 14 5.68 0.79 9.97
C ASN A 14 7.21 0.64 10.11
N TYR A 15 7.74 -0.59 10.13
CA TYR A 15 9.18 -0.85 10.15
C TYR A 15 9.80 -0.90 8.74
N LYS A 16 9.62 -1.99 7.99
CA LYS A 16 10.31 -2.19 6.71
C LYS A 16 9.98 -1.09 5.70
N VAL A 17 8.71 -0.73 5.53
CA VAL A 17 8.33 0.36 4.62
C VAL A 17 8.69 1.72 5.23
N GLY A 18 8.18 2.02 6.41
CA GLY A 18 8.23 3.35 7.00
C GLY A 18 9.62 3.81 7.45
N THR A 19 10.54 2.91 7.80
CA THR A 19 11.90 3.27 8.24
C THR A 19 13.00 2.88 7.26
N MET A 20 12.70 2.11 6.20
CA MET A 20 13.72 1.68 5.22
C MET A 20 13.33 2.05 3.79
N ILE A 21 12.23 1.50 3.27
CA ILE A 21 11.86 1.67 1.85
C ILE A 21 11.43 3.12 1.57
N LEU A 22 10.61 3.73 2.42
CA LEU A 22 10.11 5.09 2.22
C LEU A 22 11.26 6.12 2.12
N PRO A 23 12.22 6.20 3.07
CA PRO A 23 13.38 7.08 2.90
C PRO A 23 14.18 6.79 1.62
N GLN A 24 14.34 5.53 1.24
CA GLN A 24 15.04 5.16 0.01
C GLN A 24 14.32 5.63 -1.26
N LEU A 25 12.98 5.64 -1.26
CA LEU A 25 12.17 6.15 -2.36
C LEU A 25 12.22 7.67 -2.45
N GLU A 26 12.19 8.36 -1.31
CA GLU A 26 12.32 9.83 -1.22
C GLU A 26 13.72 10.29 -1.68
N GLU A 27 14.76 9.55 -1.31
CA GLU A 27 16.16 9.82 -1.68
C GLU A 27 16.55 9.26 -3.06
N GLU A 28 15.58 8.68 -3.80
CA GLU A 28 15.76 8.10 -5.13
C GLU A 28 16.88 7.05 -5.25
N ARG A 29 17.16 6.34 -4.15
CA ARG A 29 18.24 5.33 -4.07
C ARG A 29 17.75 3.90 -3.82
N HIS A 30 16.45 3.66 -3.91
CA HIS A 30 15.88 2.32 -3.67
C HIS A 30 16.36 1.28 -4.70
N GLY A 31 16.64 1.71 -5.94
CA GLY A 31 17.20 0.85 -7.01
C GLY A 31 16.18 -0.04 -7.73
N ALA A 32 15.01 -0.27 -7.14
CA ALA A 32 13.86 -0.87 -7.81
C ALA A 32 12.77 0.17 -8.09
N GLU A 33 11.99 -0.06 -9.15
CA GLU A 33 10.77 0.68 -9.44
C GLU A 33 9.61 -0.01 -8.71
N VAL A 34 9.06 0.63 -7.68
CA VAL A 34 7.96 0.07 -6.90
C VAL A 34 6.65 0.42 -7.57
N LEU A 35 5.94 -0.57 -8.11
CA LEU A 35 4.67 -0.37 -8.80
C LEU A 35 3.49 -0.30 -7.82
N GLY A 36 3.59 -1.00 -6.70
CA GLY A 36 2.54 -0.97 -5.70
C GLY A 36 2.89 -1.69 -4.42
N ILE A 37 2.08 -1.42 -3.39
CA ILE A 37 2.18 -2.03 -2.07
C ILE A 37 0.77 -2.42 -1.62
N PHE A 38 0.59 -3.70 -1.28
CA PHE A 38 -0.66 -4.24 -0.76
C PHE A 38 -0.55 -4.55 0.74
N PHE A 39 -1.44 -3.97 1.54
CA PHE A 39 -1.38 -3.98 3.00
C PHE A 39 -2.41 -4.95 3.60
N PHE A 40 -1.94 -5.85 4.46
CA PHE A 40 -2.75 -6.78 5.23
C PHE A 40 -2.69 -6.50 6.72
N ASP A 41 -3.72 -6.96 7.44
CA ASP A 41 -3.81 -6.86 8.89
C ASP A 41 -3.51 -5.45 9.41
N ASP A 42 -2.71 -5.34 10.47
CA ASP A 42 -2.40 -4.07 11.13
C ASP A 42 -1.43 -3.20 10.33
N ASN A 43 -0.84 -3.70 9.24
CA ASN A 43 -0.06 -2.87 8.33
C ASN A 43 -0.92 -1.75 7.73
N ALA A 44 -2.24 -1.95 7.64
CA ALA A 44 -3.20 -0.95 7.19
C ALA A 44 -3.20 0.33 8.05
N PHE A 45 -2.87 0.27 9.34
CA PHE A 45 -2.93 1.44 10.22
C PHE A 45 -1.96 2.54 9.85
N MET A 46 -0.84 2.22 9.19
CA MET A 46 0.09 3.24 8.70
C MET A 46 -0.56 4.12 7.63
N LEU A 47 -1.60 3.65 6.95
CA LEU A 47 -2.31 4.42 5.92
C LEU A 47 -3.52 5.19 6.45
N ARG A 48 -3.74 5.20 7.77
CA ARG A 48 -4.79 6.02 8.39
C ARG A 48 -4.46 7.50 8.19
N LYS A 49 -5.49 8.30 7.89
CA LYS A 49 -5.38 9.76 7.79
C LYS A 49 -4.67 10.35 9.01
N GLY A 50 -3.68 11.20 8.76
CA GLY A 50 -2.87 11.84 9.79
C GLY A 50 -1.69 10.99 10.32
N ASP A 51 -1.46 9.78 9.80
CA ASP A 51 -0.23 9.03 10.12
C ASP A 51 1.00 9.68 9.42
N PRO A 52 2.05 10.09 10.14
CA PRO A 52 3.18 10.80 9.54
C PRO A 52 3.92 10.03 8.44
N LYS A 53 3.98 8.69 8.55
CA LYS A 53 4.63 7.85 7.54
C LYS A 53 3.68 7.56 6.38
N GLY A 54 2.40 7.34 6.68
CA GLY A 54 1.34 7.19 5.68
C GLY A 54 1.25 8.38 4.73
N GLU A 55 1.20 9.60 5.27
CA GLU A 55 1.08 10.83 4.47
C GLU A 55 2.28 11.01 3.53
N ARG A 56 3.49 10.72 4.02
CA ARG A 56 4.71 10.74 3.21
C ARG A 56 4.70 9.68 2.11
N LEU A 57 4.32 8.45 2.46
CA LEU A 57 4.22 7.37 1.48
C LEU A 57 3.17 7.68 0.40
N ALA A 58 2.03 8.25 0.77
CA ALA A 58 0.99 8.67 -0.18
C ALA A 58 1.51 9.75 -1.14
N ALA A 59 2.28 10.73 -0.66
CA ALA A 59 2.89 11.75 -1.50
C ALA A 59 3.87 11.15 -2.53
N VAL A 60 4.75 10.23 -2.07
CA VAL A 60 5.68 9.52 -2.95
C VAL A 60 4.93 8.64 -3.95
N ALA A 61 3.90 7.92 -3.51
CA ALA A 61 3.09 7.08 -4.37
C ALA A 61 2.40 7.89 -5.47
N LYS A 62 1.83 9.04 -5.14
CA LYS A 62 1.24 9.96 -6.11
C LYS A 62 2.27 10.48 -7.12
N GLN A 63 3.46 10.85 -6.66
CA GLN A 63 4.53 11.35 -7.55
C GLN A 63 5.03 10.27 -8.51
N LYS A 64 5.15 9.03 -8.03
CA LYS A 64 5.76 7.92 -8.78
C LYS A 64 4.73 7.01 -9.45
N GLY A 65 3.44 7.30 -9.34
CA GLY A 65 2.35 6.49 -9.92
C GLY A 65 2.20 5.11 -9.26
N MET A 66 2.52 5.00 -7.97
CA MET A 66 2.47 3.72 -7.24
C MET A 66 1.05 3.43 -6.74
N LEU A 67 0.63 2.18 -6.84
CA LEU A 67 -0.59 1.68 -6.20
C LEU A 67 -0.37 1.51 -4.68
N LEU A 68 -1.22 2.13 -3.87
CA LEU A 68 -1.38 1.77 -2.46
C LEU A 68 -2.74 1.12 -2.28
N MET A 69 -2.78 -0.11 -1.80
CA MET A 69 -4.02 -0.88 -1.62
C MET A 69 -4.09 -1.51 -0.24
N ILE A 70 -5.26 -1.52 0.39
CA ILE A 70 -5.52 -2.25 1.63
C ILE A 70 -6.52 -3.37 1.36
N CYS A 71 -6.29 -4.54 1.94
CA CYS A 71 -7.26 -5.63 1.93
C CYS A 71 -8.61 -5.15 2.48
N ASP A 72 -9.69 -5.35 1.73
CA ASP A 72 -11.04 -4.90 2.06
C ASP A 72 -11.51 -5.34 3.44
N GLN A 73 -11.37 -6.62 3.77
CA GLN A 73 -11.74 -7.17 5.07
C GLN A 73 -10.88 -6.57 6.19
N CYS A 74 -9.58 -6.41 5.96
CA CYS A 74 -8.68 -5.80 6.95
C CYS A 74 -9.05 -4.33 7.20
N ALA A 75 -9.42 -3.59 6.15
CA ALA A 75 -9.83 -2.19 6.23
C ALA A 75 -11.15 -2.03 6.98
N ILE A 76 -12.17 -2.83 6.64
CA ILE A 76 -13.49 -2.79 7.30
C ILE A 76 -13.35 -3.09 8.80
N GLN A 77 -12.65 -4.16 9.17
CA GLN A 77 -12.43 -4.54 10.58
C GLN A 77 -11.75 -3.43 11.39
N ARG A 78 -10.92 -2.61 10.73
CA ARG A 78 -10.15 -1.51 11.34
C ARG A 78 -10.81 -0.15 11.21
N ARG A 79 -12.03 -0.07 10.67
CA ARG A 79 -12.77 1.17 10.41
C ARG A 79 -12.02 2.14 9.48
N LEU A 80 -11.25 1.56 8.56
CA LEU A 80 -10.54 2.23 7.47
C LEU A 80 -11.28 2.11 6.13
N ALA A 81 -12.42 1.41 6.13
CA ALA A 81 -13.35 1.35 5.02
C ALA A 81 -14.78 1.23 5.56
N THR A 82 -15.75 1.58 4.72
CA THR A 82 -17.18 1.30 4.92
C THR A 82 -17.68 0.38 3.81
N GLY A 83 -18.86 -0.21 3.97
CA GLY A 83 -19.42 -1.18 3.02
C GLY A 83 -19.06 -2.62 3.38
N GLU A 84 -19.05 -3.49 2.37
CA GLU A 84 -18.82 -4.93 2.50
C GLU A 84 -17.63 -5.37 1.64
N ALA A 85 -17.08 -6.57 1.91
CA ALA A 85 -16.01 -7.12 1.09
C ALA A 85 -16.45 -7.22 -0.39
N GLY A 86 -15.62 -6.77 -1.32
CA GLY A 86 -15.93 -6.63 -2.74
C GLY A 86 -16.68 -5.34 -3.16
N ASP A 87 -17.20 -4.54 -2.22
CA ASP A 87 -17.78 -3.21 -2.49
C ASP A 87 -17.42 -2.22 -1.34
N ALA A 88 -16.18 -2.33 -0.86
CA ALA A 88 -15.69 -1.52 0.24
C ALA A 88 -15.22 -0.16 -0.26
N LYS A 89 -15.55 0.91 0.47
CA LYS A 89 -15.14 2.28 0.15
C LYS A 89 -14.12 2.79 1.16
N PRO A 90 -13.00 3.39 0.72
CA PRO A 90 -12.01 4.03 1.60
C PRO A 90 -12.66 4.98 2.61
N ALA A 91 -12.27 4.90 3.88
CA ALA A 91 -12.71 5.81 4.93
C ALA A 91 -11.57 6.07 5.92
N ASN A 92 -11.36 7.32 6.35
CA ASN A 92 -10.28 7.66 7.30
C ASN A 92 -8.87 7.25 6.84
N LEU A 93 -8.64 7.20 5.52
CA LEU A 93 -7.34 6.88 4.90
C LEU A 93 -6.65 8.13 4.37
N VAL A 94 -5.33 8.04 4.21
CA VAL A 94 -4.54 9.03 3.46
C VAL A 94 -4.94 9.03 1.97
N ASP A 95 -4.73 10.15 1.30
CA ASP A 95 -5.19 10.34 -0.08
C ASP A 95 -4.54 9.33 -1.04
N GLY A 96 -5.32 8.84 -2.01
CA GLY A 96 -4.84 7.94 -3.07
C GLY A 96 -4.73 6.46 -2.68
N VAL A 97 -5.13 6.09 -1.45
CA VAL A 97 -5.21 4.68 -1.04
C VAL A 97 -6.50 4.04 -1.56
N SER A 98 -6.36 2.89 -2.20
CA SER A 98 -7.45 2.03 -2.63
C SER A 98 -7.75 0.95 -1.57
N VAL A 99 -8.97 0.45 -1.60
CA VAL A 99 -9.41 -0.70 -0.79
C VAL A 99 -9.90 -1.76 -1.77
N GLY A 100 -9.41 -2.99 -1.63
CA GLY A 100 -9.72 -4.06 -2.58
C GLY A 100 -9.15 -5.41 -2.15
N CYS A 101 -9.24 -6.38 -3.06
CA CYS A 101 -8.75 -7.73 -2.89
C CYS A 101 -7.75 -8.09 -4.00
N PHE A 102 -7.33 -9.35 -4.06
CA PHE A 102 -6.36 -9.82 -5.07
C PHE A 102 -6.81 -9.61 -6.53
N PRO A 103 -8.09 -9.84 -6.92
CA PRO A 103 -8.52 -9.53 -8.28
C PRO A 103 -8.29 -8.06 -8.66
N ASP A 104 -8.59 -7.13 -7.76
CA ASP A 104 -8.38 -5.70 -7.98
C ASP A 104 -6.88 -5.36 -8.09
N LEU A 105 -6.04 -6.00 -7.28
CA LEU A 105 -4.59 -5.87 -7.38
C LEU A 105 -4.08 -6.31 -8.76
N TYR A 106 -4.56 -7.46 -9.25
CA TYR A 106 -4.13 -7.98 -10.54
C TYR A 106 -4.60 -7.08 -11.68
N GLU A 107 -5.86 -6.64 -11.67
CA GLU A 107 -6.38 -5.69 -12.65
C GLU A 107 -5.60 -4.37 -12.65
N ALA A 108 -5.29 -3.83 -11.47
CA ALA A 108 -4.55 -2.57 -11.35
C ALA A 108 -3.10 -2.67 -11.86
N LEU A 109 -2.45 -3.84 -11.74
CA LEU A 109 -1.06 -4.05 -12.15
C LEU A 109 -0.91 -4.67 -13.54
N GLU A 110 -1.97 -5.25 -14.13
CA GLU A 110 -1.93 -5.89 -15.45
C GLU A 110 -1.37 -4.99 -16.57
N PRO A 111 -1.71 -3.68 -16.66
CA PRO A 111 -1.18 -2.81 -17.70
C PRO A 111 0.34 -2.57 -17.60
N ASN A 112 0.92 -2.75 -16.41
CA ASN A 112 2.35 -2.62 -16.17
C ASN A 112 2.78 -3.66 -15.12
N PRO A 113 3.00 -4.92 -15.50
CA PRO A 113 3.22 -5.99 -14.53
C PRO A 113 4.59 -5.87 -13.85
N PRO A 114 4.70 -6.25 -12.56
CA PRO A 114 5.99 -6.31 -11.86
C PRO A 114 6.86 -7.48 -12.37
N ASP A 115 8.19 -7.30 -12.31
CA ASP A 115 9.14 -8.39 -12.54
C ASP A 115 9.16 -9.35 -11.34
N GLN A 116 8.94 -8.84 -10.12
CA GLN A 116 8.86 -9.63 -8.90
C GLN A 116 7.78 -9.15 -7.93
N VAL A 117 7.13 -10.10 -7.26
CA VAL A 117 6.25 -9.84 -6.12
C VAL A 117 6.99 -10.28 -4.84
N ILE A 118 7.26 -9.34 -3.95
CA ILE A 118 8.06 -9.56 -2.74
C ILE A 118 7.14 -9.49 -1.53
N SER A 119 7.05 -10.59 -0.78
CA SER A 119 6.32 -10.63 0.49
C SER A 119 7.21 -10.14 1.62
N LEU A 120 6.71 -9.21 2.45
CA LEU A 120 7.42 -8.59 3.55
C LEU A 120 6.72 -8.81 4.88
#